data_AF-A0A7S9QC61-F1
#
_entry.id   AF-A0A7S9QC61-F1
#
_cell.length_a   1.000
_cell.length_b   1.000
_cell.length_c   1.000
_cell.angle_alpha   90.00
_cell.angle_beta   90.00
_cell.angle_gamma   90.00
#
_symmetry.space_group_name_H-M   'P 1'
#
loop_
_entity.id
_entity.type
_entity.pdbx_description
1 polymer ?
#
loop_
_entity_poly.entity_id
_entity_poly.type
_entity_poly.pdbx_seq_one_letter_code
_entity_poly.pdbx_strand_id
1 'polypeptide(L)'
;MGEALSGSESLVLPVARGSAPLVLKLQDRGPEAAHEADALRRWDGSGAVQLEAYDAERRALLIERCHPGTPLADAERTDPMDVILELLPRLTVDAGPGFTPLQAEARRWSATLPETWATAGKPCERALVDAAVDLLPELSAEDGSTLVNQDLHGHNILAAEREPWLAIDPKPLRGAPDFAPVPVIRSFEFGHSEKAVRYRLDRLSAELGLDRARVRGWTIGHTTAWGFGGAHDATHHQTVRWLIGI
;
A
#
# COMPACT_ATOMS: atom_id res chain seq x y z
N MET A 1 -25.04 -16.83 2.34
CA MET A 1 -24.27 -15.63 2.73
C MET A 1 -23.20 -16.09 3.71
N GLY A 2 -21.93 -15.81 3.42
CA GLY A 2 -20.84 -16.12 4.35
C GLY A 2 -20.71 -15.04 5.43
N GLU A 3 -19.85 -15.29 6.41
CA GLU A 3 -19.57 -14.37 7.50
C GLU A 3 -18.94 -13.06 6.98
N ALA A 4 -19.32 -11.93 7.57
CA ALA A 4 -18.80 -10.62 7.18
C ALA A 4 -17.34 -10.48 7.66
N LEU A 5 -16.45 -10.07 6.75
CA LEU A 5 -15.10 -9.66 7.12
C LEU A 5 -15.12 -8.13 7.23
N SER A 6 -14.79 -7.58 8.40
CA SER A 6 -14.61 -6.14 8.55
C SER A 6 -13.19 -5.79 8.15
N GLY A 7 -13.01 -5.14 6.99
CA GLY A 7 -11.84 -4.29 6.77
C GLY A 7 -12.03 -3.01 7.57
N SER A 8 -10.96 -2.36 8.00
CA SER A 8 -11.03 -1.16 8.86
C SER A 8 -11.80 0.02 8.26
N GLU A 9 -12.13 0.00 6.96
CA GLU A 9 -12.74 1.11 6.20
C GLU A 9 -13.79 0.65 5.15
N SER A 10 -14.26 -0.60 5.23
CA SER A 10 -15.29 -1.12 4.32
C SER A 10 -16.03 -2.34 4.87
N LEU A 11 -17.27 -2.51 4.44
CA LEU A 11 -18.03 -3.74 4.67
C LEU A 11 -17.76 -4.72 3.52
N VAL A 12 -17.18 -5.87 3.84
CA VAL A 12 -16.81 -6.91 2.85
C VAL A 12 -17.67 -8.16 3.07
N LEU A 13 -18.40 -8.56 2.03
CA LEU A 13 -19.37 -9.65 2.07
C LEU A 13 -19.08 -10.67 0.97
N PRO A 14 -18.90 -11.96 1.29
CA PRO A 14 -18.86 -13.01 0.28
C PRO A 14 -20.25 -13.17 -0.34
N VAL A 15 -20.31 -13.09 -1.67
CA VAL A 15 -21.54 -13.19 -2.47
C VAL A 15 -21.34 -14.20 -3.61
N ALA A 16 -22.40 -14.47 -4.36
CA ALA A 16 -22.32 -15.29 -5.56
C ALA A 16 -23.18 -14.69 -6.66
N ARG A 17 -22.70 -14.77 -7.91
CA ARG A 17 -23.47 -14.47 -9.12
C ARG A 17 -23.63 -15.77 -9.90
N GLY A 18 -24.78 -16.42 -9.77
CA GLY A 18 -24.94 -17.81 -10.23
C GLY A 18 -24.01 -18.75 -9.44
N SER A 19 -23.14 -19.49 -10.14
CA SER A 19 -22.13 -20.35 -9.51
C SER A 19 -20.80 -19.64 -9.22
N ALA A 20 -20.60 -18.40 -9.68
CA ALA A 20 -19.34 -17.69 -9.51
C ALA A 20 -19.25 -17.08 -8.09
N PRO A 21 -18.27 -17.49 -7.25
CA PRO A 21 -18.05 -16.90 -5.95
C PRO A 21 -17.34 -15.55 -6.10
N LEU A 22 -17.87 -14.52 -5.45
CA LEU A 22 -17.40 -13.14 -5.54
C LEU A 22 -17.37 -12.48 -4.16
N VAL A 23 -16.79 -11.29 -4.10
CA VAL A 23 -16.81 -10.43 -2.92
C VAL A 23 -17.49 -9.12 -3.27
N LEU A 24 -18.48 -8.73 -2.46
CA LEU A 24 -19.07 -7.40 -2.49
C LEU A 24 -18.37 -6.55 -1.43
N LYS A 25 -17.75 -5.46 -1.85
CA LYS A 25 -17.14 -4.46 -0.97
C LYS A 25 -17.93 -3.16 -1.06
N LEU A 26 -18.41 -2.69 0.09
CA LEU A 26 -19.07 -1.39 0.23
C LEU A 26 -18.09 -0.45 0.92
N GLN A 27 -17.60 0.55 0.18
CA GLN A 27 -16.53 1.43 0.63
C GLN A 27 -17.06 2.61 1.46
N ASP A 28 -16.26 3.03 2.44
CA ASP A 28 -16.53 4.25 3.19
C ASP A 28 -16.37 5.53 2.35
N ARG A 29 -16.78 6.66 2.94
CA ARG A 29 -16.81 7.94 2.21
C ARG A 29 -15.45 8.62 2.00
N GLY A 30 -14.40 8.10 2.62
CA GLY A 30 -13.08 8.72 2.68
C GLY A 30 -12.34 8.79 1.33
N PRO A 31 -11.37 9.71 1.21
CA PRO A 31 -10.53 9.84 0.00
C PRO A 31 -9.65 8.61 -0.24
N GLU A 32 -9.37 7.82 0.79
CA GLU A 32 -8.52 6.62 0.71
C GLU A 32 -9.17 5.47 -0.06
N ALA A 33 -10.50 5.44 -0.15
CA ALA A 33 -11.24 4.47 -0.96
C ALA A 33 -11.45 4.95 -2.41
N ALA A 34 -11.02 6.17 -2.75
CA ALA A 34 -11.14 6.69 -4.10
C ALA A 34 -10.25 5.88 -5.06
N HIS A 35 -10.71 5.72 -6.30
CA HIS A 35 -9.96 5.10 -7.39
C HIS A 35 -9.60 3.61 -7.26
N GLU A 36 -10.05 2.89 -6.21
CA GLU A 36 -9.84 1.44 -6.10
C GLU A 36 -10.35 0.71 -7.36
N ALA A 37 -11.60 0.97 -7.76
CA ALA A 37 -12.18 0.38 -8.95
C ALA A 37 -11.41 0.74 -10.24
N ASP A 38 -10.85 1.96 -10.30
CA ASP A 38 -10.07 2.41 -11.46
C ASP A 38 -8.72 1.70 -11.54
N ALA A 39 -8.06 1.47 -10.40
CA ALA A 39 -6.83 0.67 -10.34
C ALA A 39 -7.07 -0.79 -10.72
N LEU A 40 -8.14 -1.42 -10.20
CA LEU A 40 -8.48 -2.79 -10.56
C LEU A 40 -8.81 -2.95 -12.04
N ARG A 41 -9.53 -1.98 -12.65
CA ARG A 41 -9.72 -1.94 -14.11
C ARG A 41 -8.42 -1.76 -14.86
N ARG A 42 -7.49 -0.96 -14.33
CA ARG A 42 -6.21 -0.69 -14.99
C ARG A 42 -5.30 -1.92 -15.00
N TRP A 43 -5.31 -2.70 -13.92
CA TRP A 43 -4.58 -3.96 -13.84
C TRP A 43 -5.26 -5.11 -14.58
N ASP A 44 -6.59 -5.08 -14.72
CA ASP A 44 -7.37 -6.06 -15.50
C ASP A 44 -7.06 -7.52 -15.12
N GLY A 45 -6.94 -7.77 -13.81
CA GLY A 45 -6.58 -9.08 -13.27
C GLY A 45 -5.07 -9.37 -13.23
N SER A 46 -4.20 -8.55 -13.82
CA SER A 46 -2.75 -8.78 -13.80
C SER A 46 -2.16 -8.49 -12.41
N GLY A 47 -1.94 -9.54 -11.62
CA GLY A 47 -1.37 -9.44 -10.27
C GLY A 47 -2.34 -8.88 -9.23
N ALA A 48 -3.59 -8.63 -9.58
CA ALA A 48 -4.63 -8.12 -8.70
C ALA A 48 -5.96 -8.83 -8.99
N VAL A 49 -6.89 -8.81 -8.04
CA VAL A 49 -8.24 -9.34 -8.24
C VAL A 49 -8.97 -8.65 -9.40
N GLN A 50 -9.80 -9.41 -10.11
CA GLN A 50 -10.65 -8.84 -11.17
C GLN A 50 -11.80 -8.02 -10.60
N LEU A 51 -12.15 -6.92 -11.27
CA LEU A 51 -13.34 -6.14 -10.99
C LEU A 51 -14.50 -6.59 -11.89
N GLU A 52 -15.53 -7.17 -11.30
CA GLU A 52 -16.73 -7.65 -11.99
C GLU A 52 -17.78 -6.57 -12.23
N ALA A 53 -17.94 -5.68 -11.26
CA ALA A 53 -18.86 -4.54 -11.37
C ALA A 53 -18.47 -3.45 -10.38
N TYR A 54 -18.81 -2.21 -10.73
CA TYR A 54 -18.66 -1.07 -9.84
C TYR A 54 -19.88 -0.15 -9.95
N ASP A 55 -20.45 0.20 -8.80
CA ASP A 55 -21.50 1.19 -8.66
C ASP A 55 -20.92 2.39 -7.89
N ALA A 56 -20.67 3.49 -8.61
CA ALA A 56 -20.08 4.70 -8.03
C ALA A 56 -21.03 5.43 -7.07
N GLU A 57 -22.35 5.36 -7.30
CA GLU A 57 -23.35 5.99 -6.43
C GLU A 57 -23.40 5.29 -5.07
N ARG A 58 -23.37 3.95 -5.10
CA ARG A 58 -23.39 3.11 -3.90
C ARG A 58 -22.01 2.84 -3.32
N ARG A 59 -20.95 3.24 -4.02
CA ARG A 59 -19.54 2.90 -3.71
C ARG A 59 -19.35 1.41 -3.48
N ALA A 60 -19.95 0.62 -4.36
CA ALA A 60 -19.98 -0.82 -4.26
C ALA A 60 -19.11 -1.44 -5.36
N LEU A 61 -18.16 -2.28 -4.96
CA LEU A 61 -17.35 -3.08 -5.86
C LEU A 61 -17.79 -4.53 -5.74
N LEU A 62 -17.97 -5.18 -6.88
CA LEU A 62 -18.05 -6.63 -6.96
C LEU A 62 -16.73 -7.11 -7.56
N ILE A 63 -15.97 -7.90 -6.82
CA ILE A 63 -14.62 -8.34 -7.18
C ILE A 63 -14.49 -9.85 -7.08
N GLU A 64 -13.49 -10.38 -7.78
CA GLU A 64 -13.06 -11.78 -7.69
C GLU A 64 -12.84 -12.18 -6.22
N ARG A 65 -13.32 -13.37 -5.85
CA ARG A 65 -13.03 -13.96 -4.55
C ARG A 65 -11.80 -14.86 -4.66
N CYS A 66 -10.73 -14.52 -3.95
CA CYS A 66 -9.57 -15.39 -3.82
C CYS A 66 -9.95 -16.68 -3.05
N HIS A 67 -9.57 -17.82 -3.62
CA HIS A 67 -9.65 -19.13 -2.96
C HIS A 67 -8.26 -19.78 -3.02
N PRO A 68 -7.66 -20.21 -1.89
CA PRO A 68 -8.23 -20.23 -0.53
C PRO A 68 -8.34 -18.85 0.13
N GLY A 69 -7.70 -17.81 -0.42
CA GLY A 69 -7.75 -16.45 0.12
C GLY A 69 -6.88 -16.24 1.36
N THR A 70 -5.95 -17.17 1.63
CA THR A 70 -4.97 -17.03 2.73
C THR A 70 -4.06 -15.84 2.45
N PRO A 71 -3.90 -14.89 3.39
CA PRO A 71 -2.98 -13.78 3.21
C PRO A 71 -1.52 -14.20 3.15
N LEU A 72 -0.70 -13.46 2.40
CA LEU A 72 0.74 -13.70 2.30
C LEU A 72 1.44 -13.53 3.66
N ALA A 73 0.92 -12.67 4.52
CA ALA A 73 1.37 -12.52 5.91
C ALA A 73 1.31 -13.83 6.72
N ASP A 74 0.37 -14.72 6.37
CA ASP A 74 0.12 -15.99 7.07
C ASP A 74 0.73 -17.20 6.34
N ALA A 75 1.50 -16.98 5.27
CA ALA A 75 2.05 -18.04 4.44
C ALA A 75 3.31 -18.67 5.06
N GLU A 76 3.24 -19.95 5.44
CA GLU A 76 4.36 -20.63 6.12
C GLU A 76 5.48 -21.13 5.19
N ARG A 77 5.15 -21.43 3.92
CA ARG A 77 6.04 -22.14 2.98
C ARG A 77 6.49 -21.30 1.79
N THR A 78 6.29 -20.00 1.87
CA THR A 78 6.52 -19.05 0.78
C THR A 78 7.43 -17.94 1.28
N ASP A 79 8.49 -17.61 0.55
CA ASP A 79 9.23 -16.37 0.81
C ASP A 79 8.39 -15.18 0.31
N PRO A 80 7.94 -14.27 1.19
CA PRO A 80 7.14 -13.13 0.77
C PRO A 80 7.85 -12.22 -0.21
N MET A 81 9.19 -12.14 -0.15
CA MET A 81 9.94 -11.26 -1.05
C MET A 81 9.94 -11.78 -2.49
N ASP A 82 10.01 -13.09 -2.70
CA ASP A 82 9.89 -13.68 -4.04
C ASP A 82 8.54 -13.33 -4.68
N VAL A 83 7.46 -13.46 -3.90
CA VAL A 83 6.11 -13.10 -4.34
C VAL A 83 6.02 -11.62 -4.69
N ILE A 84 6.54 -10.74 -3.85
CA ILE A 84 6.47 -9.30 -4.04
C ILE A 84 7.29 -8.86 -5.26
N LEU A 85 8.45 -9.48 -5.49
CA LEU A 85 9.30 -9.22 -6.66
C LEU A 85 8.65 -9.66 -7.96
N GLU A 86 7.85 -10.73 -7.95
CA GLU A 86 7.02 -11.12 -9.08
C GLU A 86 5.84 -10.16 -9.29
N LEU A 87 5.21 -9.71 -8.20
CA LEU A 87 3.97 -8.94 -8.23
C LEU A 87 4.17 -7.47 -8.60
N LEU A 88 5.17 -6.81 -8.01
CA LEU A 88 5.38 -5.36 -8.18
C LEU A 88 5.53 -4.92 -9.64
N PRO A 89 6.32 -5.59 -10.50
CA PRO A 89 6.43 -5.23 -11.92
C PRO A 89 5.09 -5.27 -12.67
N ARG A 90 4.17 -6.13 -12.23
CA ARG A 90 2.83 -6.28 -12.84
C ARG A 90 1.85 -5.21 -12.37
N LEU A 91 2.05 -4.69 -11.16
CA LEU A 91 1.25 -3.60 -10.59
C LEU A 91 1.77 -2.21 -10.98
N THR A 92 3.06 -2.09 -11.32
CA THR A 92 3.72 -0.82 -11.67
C THR A 92 3.60 -0.47 -13.15
N VAL A 93 2.37 -0.42 -13.65
CA VAL A 93 2.05 -0.02 -15.03
C VAL A 93 1.90 1.51 -15.17
N ASP A 94 1.82 2.03 -16.39
CA ASP A 94 1.44 3.44 -16.59
C ASP A 94 0.02 3.69 -16.04
N ALA A 95 -0.15 4.71 -15.20
CA ALA A 95 -1.42 5.01 -14.54
C ALA A 95 -2.46 5.60 -15.50
N GLY A 96 -2.05 6.29 -16.57
CA GLY A 96 -2.95 7.17 -17.30
C GLY A 96 -3.49 8.34 -16.44
N PRO A 97 -4.55 9.03 -16.90
CA PRO A 97 -5.16 10.13 -16.16
C PRO A 97 -6.12 9.64 -15.06
N GLY A 98 -6.42 10.50 -14.09
CA GLY A 98 -7.53 10.31 -13.15
C GLY A 98 -7.12 9.89 -11.73
N PHE A 99 -5.90 9.39 -11.54
CA PHE A 99 -5.37 9.08 -10.21
C PHE A 99 -4.77 10.31 -9.54
N THR A 100 -4.89 10.39 -8.20
CA THR A 100 -4.23 11.41 -7.39
C THR A 100 -2.71 11.36 -7.61
N PRO A 101 -2.06 12.49 -7.92
CA PRO A 101 -0.61 12.53 -8.07
C PRO A 101 0.11 12.31 -6.74
N LEU A 102 1.12 11.45 -6.71
CA LEU A 102 1.99 11.26 -5.56
C LEU A 102 2.69 12.55 -5.15
N GLN A 103 3.00 13.46 -6.09
CA GLN A 103 3.57 14.76 -5.71
C GLN A 103 2.59 15.60 -4.89
N ALA A 104 1.30 15.55 -5.21
CA ALA A 104 0.28 16.30 -4.48
C ALA A 104 0.16 15.78 -3.04
N GLU A 105 0.15 14.45 -2.86
CA GLU A 105 0.17 13.82 -1.54
C GLU A 105 1.45 14.13 -0.76
N ALA A 106 2.62 14.02 -1.38
CA ALA A 106 3.89 14.34 -0.74
C ALA A 106 3.97 15.79 -0.25
N ARG A 107 3.48 16.75 -1.05
CA ARG A 107 3.37 18.16 -0.66
C ARG A 107 2.41 18.35 0.51
N ARG A 108 1.25 17.67 0.47
CA ARG A 108 0.27 17.68 1.55
C ARG A 108 0.89 17.15 2.84
N TRP A 109 1.51 15.97 2.80
CA TRP A 109 2.18 15.36 3.94
C TRP A 109 3.25 16.30 4.52
N SER A 110 4.18 16.81 3.70
CA SER A 110 5.24 17.73 4.16
C SER A 110 4.66 18.98 4.83
N ALA A 111 3.58 19.54 4.30
CA ALA A 111 2.94 20.73 4.87
C ALA A 111 2.20 20.45 6.20
N THR A 112 1.52 19.31 6.33
CA THR A 112 0.65 19.03 7.49
C THR A 112 1.34 18.26 8.61
N LEU A 113 2.42 17.52 8.30
CA LEU A 113 3.12 16.63 9.23
C LEU A 113 3.46 17.28 10.60
N PRO A 114 4.02 18.51 10.67
CA PRO A 114 4.31 19.15 11.95
C PRO A 114 3.07 19.41 12.81
N GLU A 115 1.96 19.83 12.19
CA GLU A 115 0.69 20.09 12.88
C GLU A 115 0.00 18.79 13.30
N THR A 116 -0.01 17.78 12.43
CA THR A 116 -0.56 16.45 12.74
C THR A 116 0.19 15.81 13.91
N TRP A 117 1.53 15.85 13.90
CA TRP A 117 2.36 15.37 15.01
C TRP A 117 2.07 16.11 16.33
N ALA A 118 1.92 17.44 16.29
CA ALA A 118 1.61 18.23 17.48
C ALA A 118 0.22 17.91 18.04
N THR A 119 -0.78 17.79 17.15
CA THR A 119 -2.16 17.44 17.52
C THR A 119 -2.28 16.03 18.08
N ALA A 120 -1.47 15.09 17.57
CA ALA A 120 -1.37 13.73 18.09
C ALA A 120 -0.65 13.61 19.45
N GLY A 121 -0.30 14.75 20.09
CA GLY A 121 0.36 14.75 21.40
C GLY A 121 1.86 14.47 21.33
N LYS A 122 2.50 14.69 20.17
CA LYS A 122 3.94 14.48 19.95
C LYS A 122 4.39 13.04 20.25
N PRO A 123 3.80 12.03 19.59
CA PRO A 123 3.98 10.62 19.95
C PRO A 123 5.39 10.07 19.66
N CYS A 124 6.21 10.80 18.89
CA CYS A 124 7.59 10.46 18.58
C CYS A 124 8.50 11.71 18.62
N GLU A 125 9.80 11.48 18.46
CA GLU A 125 10.81 12.52 18.38
C GLU A 125 10.59 13.41 17.16
N ARG A 126 10.80 14.72 17.34
CA ARG A 126 10.66 15.71 16.27
C ARG A 126 11.56 15.43 15.06
N ALA A 127 12.71 14.78 15.28
CA ALA A 127 13.65 14.39 14.24
C ALA A 127 13.04 13.49 13.14
N LEU A 128 12.06 12.63 13.47
CA LEU A 128 11.38 11.79 12.47
C LEU A 128 10.49 12.63 11.54
N VAL A 129 9.85 13.65 12.12
CA VAL A 129 9.00 14.59 11.38
C VAL A 129 9.86 15.48 10.49
N ASP A 130 10.93 16.06 11.03
CA ASP A 130 11.83 16.92 10.27
C ASP A 130 12.47 16.15 9.10
N ALA A 131 12.94 14.92 9.34
CA ALA A 131 13.48 14.08 8.26
C ALA A 131 12.47 13.83 7.12
N ALA A 132 11.20 13.58 7.46
CA ALA A 132 10.15 13.41 6.45
C ALA A 132 9.84 14.73 5.70
N VAL A 133 9.74 15.85 6.43
CA VAL A 133 9.48 17.18 5.86
C VAL A 133 10.59 17.62 4.91
N ASP A 134 11.84 17.32 5.24
CA ASP A 134 13.00 17.67 4.41
C ASP A 134 13.09 16.80 3.13
N LEU A 135 12.78 15.51 3.21
CA LEU A 135 12.91 14.57 2.09
C LEU A 135 11.77 14.69 1.05
N LEU A 136 10.53 14.87 1.50
CA LEU A 136 9.35 14.80 0.63
C LEU A 136 9.35 15.82 -0.52
N PRO A 137 9.76 17.10 -0.35
CA PRO A 137 9.84 18.07 -1.44
C PRO A 137 10.81 17.65 -2.55
N GLU A 138 11.98 17.11 -2.20
CA GLU A 138 12.99 16.67 -3.17
C GLU A 138 12.52 15.42 -3.93
N LEU A 139 11.94 14.45 -3.22
CA LEU A 139 11.42 13.22 -3.81
C LEU A 139 10.27 13.46 -4.79
N SER A 140 9.46 14.49 -4.52
CA SER A 140 8.28 14.88 -5.30
C SER A 140 8.54 15.98 -6.34
N ALA A 141 9.80 16.33 -6.59
CA ALA A 141 10.15 17.32 -7.61
C ALA A 141 9.89 16.81 -9.05
N GLU A 142 9.95 15.50 -9.25
CA GLU A 142 9.77 14.87 -10.56
C GLU A 142 8.37 14.26 -10.73
N ASP A 143 7.81 14.46 -11.92
CA ASP A 143 6.53 13.88 -12.33
C ASP A 143 6.69 12.40 -12.75
N GLY A 144 6.17 11.49 -11.93
CA GLY A 144 6.02 10.08 -12.32
C GLY A 144 4.66 9.77 -12.94
N SER A 145 4.61 8.80 -13.84
CA SER A 145 3.37 8.32 -14.47
C SER A 145 2.96 6.90 -14.04
N THR A 146 3.70 6.27 -13.12
CA THR A 146 3.47 4.89 -12.70
C THR A 146 2.30 4.80 -11.73
N LEU A 147 1.46 3.78 -11.90
CA LEU A 147 0.44 3.40 -10.93
C LEU A 147 1.13 2.70 -9.75
N VAL A 148 1.03 3.28 -8.57
CA VAL A 148 1.60 2.73 -7.33
C VAL A 148 0.51 2.57 -6.27
N ASN A 149 0.68 1.59 -5.39
CA ASN A 149 -0.26 1.31 -4.30
C ASN A 149 0.38 1.73 -2.96
N GLN A 150 -0.32 2.53 -2.15
CA GLN A 150 0.13 2.95 -0.81
C GLN A 150 -0.02 1.87 0.27
N ASP A 151 -0.77 0.80 -0.03
CA ASP A 151 -1.21 -0.19 0.95
C ASP A 151 -0.92 -1.64 0.56
N LEU A 152 0.12 -1.87 -0.24
CA LEU A 152 0.56 -3.21 -0.63
C LEU A 152 1.36 -3.89 0.49
N HIS A 153 0.66 -4.49 1.44
CA HIS A 153 1.26 -5.25 2.55
C HIS A 153 0.76 -6.70 2.56
N GLY A 154 1.31 -7.56 3.43
CA GLY A 154 1.09 -9.01 3.39
C GLY A 154 -0.34 -9.45 3.63
N HIS A 155 -1.19 -8.62 4.25
CA HIS A 155 -2.63 -8.92 4.36
C HIS A 155 -3.42 -8.54 3.10
N ASN A 156 -2.88 -7.67 2.25
CA ASN A 156 -3.49 -7.24 1.00
C ASN A 156 -2.95 -8.01 -0.23
N ILE A 157 -2.25 -9.13 0.00
CA ILE A 157 -1.83 -10.08 -1.02
C ILE A 157 -2.38 -11.44 -0.62
N LEU A 158 -3.29 -12.01 -1.41
CA LEU A 158 -4.01 -13.23 -1.07
C LEU A 158 -3.66 -14.38 -2.03
N ALA A 159 -3.56 -15.58 -1.50
CA ALA A 159 -3.42 -16.80 -2.29
C ALA A 159 -4.70 -17.06 -3.10
N ALA A 160 -4.55 -17.35 -4.40
CA ALA A 160 -5.67 -17.60 -5.29
C ALA A 160 -5.40 -18.76 -6.28
N GLU A 161 -6.47 -19.26 -6.91
CA GLU A 161 -6.39 -20.32 -7.93
C GLU A 161 -6.05 -19.77 -9.32
N ARG A 162 -6.55 -18.58 -9.66
CA ARG A 162 -6.29 -17.95 -10.97
C ARG A 162 -4.81 -17.65 -11.16
N GLU A 163 -4.19 -17.12 -10.12
CA GLU A 163 -2.76 -16.90 -10.00
C GLU A 163 -2.34 -17.15 -8.56
N PRO A 164 -1.09 -17.59 -8.28
CA PRO A 164 -0.68 -17.97 -6.94
C PRO A 164 -0.92 -16.90 -5.88
N TRP A 165 -0.77 -15.62 -6.26
CA TRP A 165 -0.94 -14.46 -5.39
C TRP A 165 -1.58 -13.30 -6.14
N LEU A 166 -2.57 -12.67 -5.52
CA LEU A 166 -3.28 -11.51 -6.06
C LEU A 166 -3.33 -10.38 -5.04
N ALA A 167 -3.03 -9.16 -5.48
CA ALA A 167 -3.25 -7.96 -4.71
C ALA A 167 -4.74 -7.62 -4.60
N ILE A 168 -5.12 -7.10 -3.43
CA ILE A 168 -6.44 -6.57 -3.13
C ILE A 168 -6.32 -5.17 -2.51
N ASP A 169 -7.46 -4.49 -2.38
CA ASP A 169 -7.61 -3.24 -1.61
C ASP A 169 -6.55 -2.16 -1.90
N PRO A 170 -6.32 -1.79 -3.18
CA PRO A 170 -5.34 -0.77 -3.49
C PRO A 170 -5.78 0.61 -3.02
N LYS A 171 -4.81 1.38 -2.52
CA LYS A 171 -4.88 2.84 -2.32
C LYS A 171 -4.01 3.54 -3.38
N PRO A 172 -4.50 3.65 -4.63
CA PRO A 172 -3.66 3.95 -5.78
C PRO A 172 -3.27 5.42 -5.90
N LEU A 173 -2.04 5.67 -6.36
CA LEU A 173 -1.55 6.98 -6.77
C LEU A 173 -0.86 6.88 -8.13
N ARG A 174 -0.76 8.01 -8.82
CA ARG A 174 0.12 8.17 -9.98
C ARG A 174 1.41 8.84 -9.55
N GLY A 175 2.56 8.18 -9.68
CA GLY A 175 3.80 8.71 -9.14
C GLY A 175 5.06 7.98 -9.60
N ALA A 176 6.14 8.21 -8.85
CA ALA A 176 7.45 7.60 -9.11
C ALA A 176 7.41 6.09 -8.78
N PRO A 177 8.05 5.23 -9.59
CA PRO A 177 8.11 3.78 -9.32
C PRO A 177 8.86 3.45 -8.01
N ASP A 178 9.77 4.32 -7.56
CA ASP A 178 10.49 4.16 -6.27
C ASP A 178 9.56 4.07 -5.06
N PHE A 179 8.31 4.53 -5.19
CA PHE A 179 7.32 4.45 -4.14
C PHE A 179 6.67 3.06 -4.02
N ALA A 180 6.64 2.28 -5.10
CA ALA A 180 5.93 1.01 -5.15
C ALA A 180 6.32 -0.01 -4.04
N PRO A 181 7.60 -0.20 -3.68
CA PRO A 181 7.98 -1.12 -2.60
C PRO A 181 7.79 -0.56 -1.19
N VAL A 182 7.46 0.72 -1.03
CA VAL A 182 7.41 1.40 0.29
C VAL A 182 6.50 0.70 1.30
N PRO A 183 5.25 0.32 0.96
CA PRO A 183 4.36 -0.32 1.93
C PRO A 183 4.92 -1.66 2.42
N VAL A 184 5.57 -2.43 1.54
CA VAL A 184 6.25 -3.69 1.88
C VAL A 184 7.44 -3.46 2.81
N ILE A 185 8.23 -2.42 2.60
CA ILE A 185 9.41 -2.15 3.42
C ILE A 185 8.99 -1.87 4.88
N ARG A 186 7.90 -1.11 5.08
CA ARG A 186 7.37 -0.78 6.41
C ARG A 186 6.54 -1.90 7.06
N SER A 187 6.08 -2.89 6.29
CA SER A 187 5.32 -4.06 6.79
C SER A 187 6.05 -4.83 7.88
N PHE A 188 5.42 -4.97 9.04
CA PHE A 188 5.99 -5.66 10.19
C PHE A 188 5.73 -7.17 10.18
N GLU A 189 4.73 -7.63 9.41
CA GLU A 189 4.41 -9.05 9.20
C GLU A 189 5.55 -9.83 8.54
N PHE A 190 6.43 -9.16 7.78
CA PHE A 190 7.63 -9.76 7.19
C PHE A 190 8.87 -9.63 8.10
N GLY A 191 8.65 -9.43 9.40
CA GLY A 191 9.66 -9.21 10.42
C GLY A 191 9.84 -7.72 10.77
N HIS A 192 9.95 -7.42 12.07
CA HIS A 192 10.09 -6.07 12.58
C HIS A 192 11.40 -5.91 13.37
N SER A 193 12.49 -5.71 12.63
CA SER A 193 13.81 -5.36 13.17
C SER A 193 14.54 -4.47 12.16
N GLU A 194 15.56 -3.75 12.60
CA GLU A 194 16.41 -2.96 11.69
C GLU A 194 16.95 -3.82 10.54
N LYS A 195 17.42 -5.03 10.87
CA LYS A 195 17.92 -5.98 9.87
C LYS A 195 16.85 -6.37 8.85
N ALA A 196 15.62 -6.63 9.29
CA ALA A 196 14.52 -7.00 8.40
C ALA A 196 14.10 -5.84 7.48
N VAL A 197 13.95 -4.64 8.04
CA VAL A 197 13.60 -3.43 7.26
C VAL A 197 14.69 -3.12 6.22
N ARG A 198 15.96 -3.15 6.62
CA ARG A 198 17.10 -2.93 5.71
C ARG A 198 17.19 -4.02 4.66
N TYR A 199 16.97 -5.28 5.02
CA TYR A 199 16.95 -6.39 4.07
C TYR A 199 15.88 -6.18 2.98
N ARG A 200 14.65 -5.81 3.35
CA ARG A 200 13.59 -5.51 2.38
C ARG A 200 13.95 -4.33 1.49
N LEU A 201 14.44 -3.23 2.08
CA LEU A 201 14.90 -2.07 1.32
C LEU A 201 15.99 -2.45 0.30
N ASP A 202 17.02 -3.16 0.75
CA ASP A 202 18.17 -3.54 -0.08
C ASP A 202 17.76 -4.48 -1.21
N ARG A 203 16.98 -5.53 -0.88
CA ARG A 203 16.56 -6.54 -1.85
C ARG A 203 15.61 -5.96 -2.90
N LEU A 204 14.55 -5.28 -2.46
CA LEU A 204 13.55 -4.73 -3.38
C LEU A 204 14.14 -3.65 -4.27
N SER A 205 14.98 -2.75 -3.74
CA SER A 205 15.62 -1.73 -4.58
C SER A 205 16.58 -2.34 -5.61
N ALA A 206 17.41 -3.32 -5.20
CA ALA A 206 18.37 -3.94 -6.09
C ALA A 206 17.70 -4.76 -7.21
N GLU A 207 16.75 -5.63 -6.86
CA GLU A 207 16.13 -6.55 -7.82
C GLU A 207 15.11 -5.86 -8.74
N LEU A 208 14.49 -4.76 -8.31
CA LEU A 208 13.61 -3.93 -9.14
C LEU A 208 14.38 -2.84 -9.93
N GLY A 209 15.69 -2.70 -9.72
CA GLY A 209 16.51 -1.69 -10.38
C GLY A 209 16.16 -0.24 -9.99
N LEU A 210 15.70 -0.03 -8.75
CA LEU A 210 15.27 1.26 -8.22
C LEU A 210 16.41 1.99 -7.51
N ASP A 211 16.30 3.32 -7.40
CA ASP A 211 17.24 4.08 -6.60
C ASP A 211 16.95 3.84 -5.11
N ARG A 212 17.84 3.08 -4.48
CA ARG A 212 17.75 2.74 -3.05
C ARG A 212 17.61 3.97 -2.15
N ALA A 213 18.28 5.08 -2.44
CA ALA A 213 18.19 6.29 -1.63
C ALA A 213 16.79 6.93 -1.75
N ARG A 214 16.22 6.95 -2.96
CA ARG A 214 14.86 7.42 -3.20
C ARG A 214 13.83 6.52 -2.53
N VAL A 215 13.94 5.20 -2.66
CA VAL A 215 13.07 4.22 -2.00
C VAL A 215 13.11 4.40 -0.48
N ARG A 216 14.31 4.55 0.10
CA ARG A 216 14.47 4.84 1.54
C ARG A 216 13.78 6.16 1.91
N GLY A 217 13.97 7.21 1.12
CA GLY A 217 13.38 8.52 1.38
C GLY A 217 11.86 8.46 1.36
N TRP A 218 11.26 7.83 0.35
CA TRP A 218 9.82 7.61 0.28
C TRP A 218 9.31 6.78 1.46
N THR A 219 10.08 5.77 1.89
CA THR A 219 9.72 4.94 3.05
C THR A 219 9.68 5.79 4.33
N ILE A 220 10.65 6.66 4.55
CA ILE A 220 10.65 7.60 5.69
C ILE A 220 9.43 8.52 5.62
N GLY A 221 9.24 9.22 4.50
CA GLY A 221 8.18 10.21 4.35
C GLY A 221 6.78 9.63 4.53
N HIS A 222 6.49 8.53 3.83
CA HIS A 222 5.20 7.87 3.88
C HIS A 222 4.91 7.24 5.25
N THR A 223 5.89 6.53 5.83
CA THR A 223 5.71 5.86 7.12
C THR A 223 5.47 6.87 8.25
N THR A 224 6.13 8.03 8.22
CA THR A 224 5.86 9.12 9.17
C THR A 224 4.47 9.72 8.93
N ALA A 225 4.08 9.98 7.67
CA ALA A 225 2.76 10.54 7.34
C ALA A 225 1.59 9.64 7.77
N TRP A 226 1.81 8.33 7.80
CA TRP A 226 0.82 7.32 8.19
C TRP A 226 1.00 6.82 9.63
N GLY A 227 1.80 7.51 10.43
CA GLY A 227 2.19 7.06 11.77
C GLY A 227 1.51 7.76 12.94
N PHE A 228 0.36 8.43 12.74
CA PHE A 228 -0.28 9.26 13.78
C PHE A 228 -1.78 9.00 13.98
N GLY A 229 -2.28 7.83 13.56
CA GLY A 229 -3.72 7.54 13.60
C GLY A 229 -4.07 6.08 13.86
N GLY A 230 -3.10 5.21 14.12
CA GLY A 230 -3.29 3.77 14.10
C GLY A 230 -2.73 3.02 15.30
N ALA A 231 -3.21 1.79 15.51
CA ALA A 231 -2.71 0.90 16.56
C ALA A 231 -1.23 0.49 16.39
N HIS A 232 -0.64 0.77 15.22
CA HIS A 232 0.72 0.37 14.86
C HIS A 232 1.69 1.57 14.74
N ASP A 233 1.31 2.74 15.23
CA ASP A 233 2.11 3.97 15.13
C ASP A 233 3.53 3.79 15.72
N ALA A 234 3.65 3.16 16.89
CA ALA A 234 4.96 2.92 17.50
C ALA A 234 5.88 2.05 16.63
N THR A 235 5.32 1.06 15.94
CA THR A 235 6.01 0.20 14.96
C THR A 235 6.47 1.03 13.76
N HIS A 236 5.62 1.90 13.24
CA HIS A 236 5.99 2.83 12.16
C HIS A 236 7.12 3.79 12.58
N HIS A 237 7.04 4.39 13.76
CA HIS A 237 8.10 5.27 14.28
C HIS A 237 9.42 4.53 14.40
N GLN A 238 9.40 3.28 14.89
CA GLN A 238 10.60 2.48 15.02
C GLN A 238 11.24 2.14 13.66
N THR A 239 10.43 1.85 12.64
CA THR A 239 10.91 1.70 11.26
C THR A 239 11.63 2.96 10.78
N VAL A 240 11.06 4.15 11.04
CA VAL A 240 11.68 5.42 10.63
C VAL A 240 13.00 5.66 11.38
N ARG A 241 13.07 5.40 12.70
CA ARG A 241 14.30 5.50 13.50
C ARG A 241 15.46 4.73 12.87
N TRP A 242 15.24 3.45 12.55
CA TRP A 242 16.24 2.62 11.87
C TRP A 242 16.65 3.18 10.52
N LEU A 243 15.70 3.70 9.74
CA LEU A 243 16.02 4.25 8.42
C LEU A 243 16.83 5.53 8.53
N ILE A 244 16.56 6.43 9.48
CA ILE A 244 17.33 7.67 9.69
C ILE A 244 18.62 7.48 10.50
N GLY A 245 18.77 6.35 11.21
CA GLY A 245 20.00 5.97 11.91
C GLY A 245 20.07 6.44 13.36
N ILE A 246 18.93 6.49 14.06
CA ILE A 246 18.84 6.85 15.49
C ILE A 246 18.19 5.75 16.32
#